data_AF-A0A3D8U1K5-F1
#
_entry.id   AF-A0A3D8U1K5-F1
#
_cell.length_a   1.000
_cell.length_b   1.000
_cell.length_c   1.000
_cell.angle_alpha   90.00
_cell.angle_beta   90.00
_cell.angle_gamma   90.00
#
_symmetry.space_group_name_H-M   'P 1'
#
loop_
_entity.id
_entity.type
_entity.pdbx_description
1 polymer ?
#
loop_
_entity_poly.entity_id
_entity_poly.type
_entity_poly.pdbx_seq_one_letter_code
_entity_poly.pdbx_strand_id
1 'polypeptide(L)'
;MGLNITGAAVGTTNLNLKTGSVTKSLPVTVESRNLLAYGPVATAVNGITTTVEADGSLHVKSDSLMAGSGVKWPLGEIPAGTYQVTAHGDNPDTVFPWTGIYLAIVDADGKRLCYINVQQRPPQTLTLSKATSLWLVVCGAISSSGKSYDQTLHPALYVSDDVPTAWEKPNGTSVEGEGGGMMP
;
A
#
# COMPACT_ATOMS: atom_id res chain seq x y z
N MET A 1 -13.17 -10.63 -25.71
CA MET A 1 -12.72 -12.04 -25.59
C MET A 1 -11.23 -11.99 -25.26
N GLY A 2 -10.86 -12.43 -24.07
CA GLY A 2 -9.48 -12.38 -23.57
C GLY A 2 -9.13 -13.70 -22.91
N LEU A 3 -7.83 -13.97 -22.79
CA LEU A 3 -7.33 -15.10 -22.01
C LEU A 3 -7.22 -14.64 -20.56
N ASN A 4 -7.91 -15.31 -19.65
CA ASN A 4 -7.72 -15.13 -18.21
C ASN A 4 -6.82 -16.27 -17.70
N ILE A 5 -5.70 -15.93 -17.07
CA ILE A 5 -4.70 -16.88 -16.57
C ILE A 5 -4.73 -16.79 -15.05
N THR A 6 -5.21 -17.84 -14.38
CA THR A 6 -5.29 -17.92 -12.92
C THR A 6 -4.17 -18.79 -12.35
N GLY A 7 -3.68 -18.45 -11.15
CA GLY A 7 -2.71 -19.28 -10.41
C GLY A 7 -1.25 -19.15 -10.87
N ALA A 8 -0.92 -18.16 -11.69
CA ALA A 8 0.47 -17.83 -12.00
C ALA A 8 1.09 -16.98 -10.87
N ALA A 9 2.35 -17.24 -10.53
CA ALA A 9 3.08 -16.39 -9.58
C ALA A 9 3.36 -15.00 -10.18
N VAL A 10 3.35 -13.98 -9.32
CA VAL A 10 3.72 -12.59 -9.69
C VAL A 10 5.14 -12.56 -10.27
N GLY A 11 5.34 -11.69 -11.26
CA GLY A 11 6.62 -11.50 -11.95
C GLY A 11 6.62 -12.00 -13.39
N THR A 12 7.83 -12.12 -13.95
CA THR A 12 8.01 -12.47 -15.36
C THR A 12 7.93 -13.97 -15.56
N THR A 13 7.07 -14.41 -16.47
CA THR A 13 6.92 -15.82 -16.84
C THR A 13 6.65 -15.97 -18.33
N ASN A 14 6.54 -17.20 -18.83
CA ASN A 14 6.20 -17.49 -20.21
C ASN A 14 4.83 -18.16 -20.30
N LEU A 15 3.93 -17.57 -21.08
CA LEU A 15 2.75 -18.27 -21.56
C LEU A 15 3.15 -19.20 -22.70
N ASN A 16 3.11 -20.51 -22.45
CA ASN A 16 3.44 -21.52 -23.44
C ASN A 16 2.18 -21.98 -24.17
N LEU A 17 2.08 -21.65 -25.46
CA LEU A 17 1.02 -22.12 -26.36
C LEU A 17 1.53 -23.34 -27.13
N LYS A 18 0.94 -24.51 -26.89
CA LYS A 18 1.30 -25.75 -27.58
C LYS A 18 0.12 -26.29 -28.39
N THR A 19 0.37 -26.59 -29.66
CA THR A 19 -0.58 -27.26 -30.54
C THR A 19 0.15 -28.30 -31.39
N GLY A 20 -0.13 -29.59 -31.13
CA GLY A 20 0.64 -30.70 -31.70
C GLY A 20 2.14 -30.59 -31.38
N SER A 21 2.97 -30.51 -32.43
CA SER A 21 4.43 -30.31 -32.34
C SER A 21 4.85 -28.83 -32.24
N VAL A 22 3.94 -27.88 -32.47
CA VAL A 22 4.25 -26.44 -32.42
C VAL A 22 4.17 -25.96 -30.98
N THR A 23 5.24 -25.34 -30.50
CA THR A 23 5.30 -24.65 -29.21
C THR A 23 5.72 -23.20 -29.42
N LYS A 24 4.99 -22.27 -28.81
CA LYS A 24 5.32 -20.85 -28.80
C LYS A 24 5.28 -20.32 -27.38
N SER A 25 6.38 -19.72 -26.95
CA SER A 25 6.51 -19.09 -25.63
C SER A 25 6.38 -17.59 -25.79
N LEU A 26 5.46 -16.99 -25.03
CA LEU A 26 5.26 -15.55 -24.98
C LEU A 26 5.64 -15.05 -23.59
N PRO A 27 6.60 -14.12 -23.45
CA PRO A 27 6.88 -13.53 -22.16
C PRO A 27 5.66 -12.71 -21.71
N VAL A 28 5.25 -12.90 -20.46
CA VAL A 28 4.17 -12.17 -19.81
C VAL A 28 4.63 -11.75 -18.42
N THR A 29 4.14 -10.62 -17.95
CA THR A 29 4.32 -10.17 -16.57
C THR A 29 2.99 -10.35 -15.84
N VAL A 30 3.02 -11.04 -14.71
CA VAL A 30 1.90 -11.12 -13.78
C VAL A 30 2.10 -10.04 -12.75
N GLU A 31 1.22 -9.04 -12.74
CA GLU A 31 1.27 -7.93 -11.79
C GLU A 31 0.71 -8.33 -10.42
N SER A 32 1.22 -7.74 -9.35
CA SER A 32 0.65 -7.86 -8.01
C SER A 32 -0.78 -7.32 -7.96
N ARG A 33 -1.64 -7.94 -7.15
CA ARG A 33 -2.98 -7.38 -6.88
C ARG A 33 -2.92 -6.18 -5.96
N ASN A 34 -1.82 -6.02 -5.21
CA ASN A 34 -1.62 -4.87 -4.35
C ASN A 34 -1.29 -3.64 -5.20
N LEU A 35 -2.26 -2.75 -5.32
CA LEU A 35 -2.20 -1.54 -6.13
C LEU A 35 -1.37 -0.41 -5.50
N LEU A 36 -0.81 -0.62 -4.30
CA LEU A 36 0.02 0.39 -3.67
C LEU A 36 1.39 0.52 -4.36
N ALA A 37 1.97 1.70 -4.22
CA ALA A 37 3.37 1.94 -4.52
C ALA A 37 3.95 2.83 -3.43
N TYR A 38 5.09 2.43 -2.87
CA TYR A 38 5.80 3.14 -1.82
C TYR A 38 7.29 2.79 -1.87
N GLY A 39 8.06 3.33 -0.94
CA GLY A 39 9.51 3.14 -0.95
C GLY A 39 10.18 3.97 0.12
N PRO A 40 11.53 3.91 0.15
CA PRO A 40 12.29 4.45 1.26
C PRO A 40 12.24 5.97 1.32
N VAL A 41 12.45 6.48 2.53
CA VAL A 41 12.73 7.87 2.85
C VAL A 41 13.98 7.87 3.72
N ALA A 42 15.14 7.97 3.06
CA ALA A 42 16.43 7.81 3.71
C ALA A 42 16.81 9.00 4.61
N THR A 43 16.40 10.21 4.22
CA THR A 43 16.52 11.41 5.05
C THR A 43 15.17 11.68 5.68
N ALA A 44 15.12 11.86 7.00
CA ALA A 44 13.86 12.06 7.72
C ALA A 44 13.04 13.20 7.10
N VAL A 45 11.85 12.87 6.63
CA VAL A 45 10.87 13.84 6.13
C VAL A 45 9.77 13.94 7.18
N ASN A 46 9.51 15.15 7.68
CA ASN A 46 8.53 15.37 8.75
C ASN A 46 8.77 14.51 10.01
N GLY A 47 10.05 14.24 10.31
CA GLY A 47 10.46 13.40 11.44
C GLY A 47 10.31 11.89 11.21
N ILE A 48 9.89 11.47 10.02
CA ILE A 48 9.71 10.06 9.65
C ILE A 48 10.78 9.63 8.65
N THR A 49 11.40 8.49 8.90
CA THR A 49 12.13 7.71 7.89
C THR A 49 11.37 6.45 7.56
N THR A 50 11.58 5.94 6.34
CA THR A 50 11.02 4.65 5.94
C THR A 50 12.04 3.81 5.20
N THR A 51 11.96 2.49 5.38
CA THR A 51 12.69 1.50 4.60
C THR A 51 11.71 0.45 4.08
N VAL A 52 12.13 -0.29 3.06
CA VAL A 52 11.36 -1.44 2.56
C VAL A 52 12.14 -2.70 2.88
N GLU A 53 11.49 -3.62 3.57
CA GLU A 53 12.06 -4.92 3.92
C GLU A 53 12.12 -5.86 2.71
N ALA A 54 12.81 -7.00 2.85
CA ALA A 54 13.01 -7.93 1.75
C ALA A 54 11.69 -8.46 1.16
N ASP A 55 10.69 -8.69 2.01
CA ASP A 55 9.34 -9.12 1.62
C ASP A 55 8.50 -7.99 1.00
N GLY A 56 8.99 -6.75 1.01
CA GLY A 56 8.32 -5.57 0.46
C GLY A 56 7.47 -4.81 1.48
N SER A 57 7.44 -5.22 2.73
CA SER A 57 6.77 -4.47 3.80
C SER A 57 7.45 -3.13 4.06
N LEU A 58 6.69 -2.16 4.58
CA LEU A 58 7.11 -0.80 4.83
C LEU A 58 7.47 -0.63 6.30
N HIS A 59 8.75 -0.51 6.59
CA HIS A 59 9.25 -0.17 7.91
C HIS A 59 9.21 1.35 8.12
N VAL A 60 8.59 1.80 9.20
CA VAL A 60 8.35 3.21 9.50
C VAL A 60 8.95 3.55 10.86
N LYS A 61 9.82 4.56 10.87
CA LYS A 61 10.52 5.00 12.08
C LYS A 61 10.43 6.50 12.30
N SER A 62 10.31 6.89 13.55
CA SER A 62 10.36 8.27 14.03
C SER A 62 10.79 8.30 15.49
N ASP A 63 11.70 9.20 15.86
CA ASP A 63 12.07 9.41 17.26
C ASP A 63 11.07 10.31 17.99
N SER A 64 10.32 11.14 17.25
CA SER A 64 9.32 12.07 17.80
C SER A 64 8.26 12.34 16.73
N LEU A 65 7.26 11.47 16.68
CA LEU A 65 6.17 11.53 15.72
C LEU A 65 5.23 12.69 16.05
N MET A 66 4.87 13.49 15.05
CA MET A 66 3.98 14.64 15.22
C MET A 66 2.63 14.35 14.56
N ALA A 67 1.54 14.66 15.26
CA ALA A 67 0.20 14.47 14.73
C ALA A 67 0.03 15.15 13.37
N GLY A 68 -0.50 14.42 12.40
CA GLY A 68 -0.75 14.88 11.05
C GLY A 68 0.49 15.09 10.19
N SER A 69 1.70 15.00 10.75
CA SER A 69 2.96 15.06 10.00
C SER A 69 3.30 13.67 9.47
N GLY A 70 3.67 13.57 8.19
CA GLY A 70 3.89 12.28 7.58
C GLY A 70 4.64 12.27 6.25
N VAL A 71 4.57 11.11 5.62
CA VAL A 71 5.13 10.83 4.29
C VAL A 71 3.98 10.41 3.38
N LYS A 72 4.07 10.76 2.10
CA LYS A 72 3.12 10.32 1.08
C LYS A 72 3.80 9.80 -0.18
N TRP A 73 3.10 8.92 -0.89
CA TRP A 73 3.53 8.33 -2.16
C TRP A 73 2.40 8.38 -3.19
N PRO A 74 2.70 8.72 -4.46
CA PRO A 74 1.70 8.73 -5.51
C PRO A 74 1.36 7.29 -5.92
N LEU A 75 0.06 7.01 -6.07
CA LEU A 75 -0.45 5.73 -6.59
C LEU A 75 -0.81 5.80 -8.07
N GLY A 76 -0.77 7.01 -8.66
CA GLY A 76 -1.27 7.26 -10.00
C GLY A 76 -2.81 7.34 -10.04
N GLU A 77 -3.37 7.20 -11.24
CA GLU A 77 -4.82 7.21 -11.45
C GLU A 77 -5.41 5.80 -11.25
N ILE A 78 -6.31 5.68 -10.29
CA ILE A 78 -7.03 4.45 -9.99
C ILE A 78 -8.44 4.54 -10.60
N PRO A 79 -8.89 3.53 -11.39
CA PRO A 79 -10.21 3.53 -12.01
C PRO A 79 -11.38 3.64 -11.01
N ALA A 80 -12.59 3.89 -11.54
CA ALA A 80 -13.80 3.76 -10.75
C ALA A 80 -13.99 2.31 -10.28
N GLY A 81 -14.45 2.11 -9.06
CA GLY A 81 -14.62 0.79 -8.47
C GLY A 81 -14.70 0.81 -6.94
N THR A 82 -14.79 -0.38 -6.36
CA THR A 82 -14.79 -0.58 -4.92
C THR A 82 -13.55 -1.36 -4.51
N TYR A 83 -12.80 -0.82 -3.57
CA TYR A 83 -11.49 -1.31 -3.14
C TYR A 83 -11.49 -1.59 -1.64
N GLN A 84 -10.60 -2.48 -1.20
CA GLN A 84 -10.30 -2.69 0.21
C GLN A 84 -8.91 -2.13 0.51
N VAL A 85 -8.86 -1.17 1.42
CA VAL A 85 -7.63 -0.74 2.07
C VAL A 85 -7.41 -1.68 3.25
N THR A 86 -6.31 -2.42 3.21
CA THR A 86 -5.88 -3.29 4.31
C THR A 86 -4.51 -2.88 4.78
N ALA A 87 -4.18 -3.24 6.01
CA ALA A 87 -2.83 -3.09 6.53
C ALA A 87 -2.70 -4.04 7.73
N HIS A 88 -1.53 -4.62 7.95
CA HIS A 88 -1.21 -5.37 9.17
C HIS A 88 0.21 -5.04 9.62
N GLY A 89 0.47 -4.99 10.93
CA GLY A 89 1.85 -4.91 11.40
C GLY A 89 2.52 -6.27 11.48
N ASP A 90 3.71 -6.32 12.07
CA ASP A 90 4.50 -7.55 12.30
C ASP A 90 3.73 -8.68 12.97
N ASN A 91 2.73 -8.35 13.78
CA ASN A 91 1.79 -9.31 14.32
C ASN A 91 0.34 -8.86 14.02
N PRO A 92 -0.37 -9.53 13.09
CA PRO A 92 -1.73 -9.16 12.68
C PRO A 92 -2.76 -9.27 13.80
N ASP A 93 -2.48 -10.07 14.85
CA ASP A 93 -3.32 -10.25 16.04
C ASP A 93 -2.97 -9.27 17.18
N THR A 94 -1.87 -8.53 17.06
CA THR A 94 -1.57 -7.47 18.01
C THR A 94 -2.27 -6.17 17.60
N VAL A 95 -2.94 -5.56 18.57
CA VAL A 95 -3.57 -4.23 18.42
C VAL A 95 -2.52 -3.11 18.23
N PHE A 96 -1.24 -3.41 18.48
CA PHE A 96 -0.14 -2.47 18.64
C PHE A 96 0.50 -1.84 17.39
N PRO A 97 0.35 -2.31 16.13
CA PRO A 97 0.97 -1.59 15.01
C PRO A 97 0.22 -0.28 14.68
N TRP A 98 -1.03 -0.12 15.13
CA TRP A 98 -1.88 1.04 14.87
C TRP A 98 -1.81 2.12 15.94
N THR A 99 -1.14 1.86 17.06
CA THR A 99 -0.97 2.86 18.09
C THR A 99 0.07 3.86 17.63
N GLY A 100 -0.40 4.97 17.07
CA GLY A 100 0.41 6.16 16.84
C GLY A 100 0.56 6.60 15.39
N ILE A 101 0.06 5.85 14.41
CA ILE A 101 0.00 6.30 13.02
C ILE A 101 -1.42 6.23 12.45
N TYR A 102 -1.63 7.01 11.39
CA TYR A 102 -2.70 6.83 10.43
C TYR A 102 -2.11 6.37 9.12
N LEU A 103 -2.77 5.36 8.51
CA LEU A 103 -2.60 5.07 7.09
C LEU A 103 -3.83 5.60 6.37
N ALA A 104 -3.65 6.45 5.38
CA ALA A 104 -4.75 7.06 4.65
C ALA A 104 -4.56 6.95 3.14
N ILE A 105 -5.69 6.90 2.45
CA ILE A 105 -5.77 7.12 1.01
C ILE A 105 -6.42 8.48 0.81
N VAL A 106 -5.71 9.36 0.11
CA VAL A 106 -6.16 10.72 -0.21
C VAL A 106 -6.20 10.92 -1.72
N ASP A 107 -7.02 11.86 -2.18
CA ASP A 107 -6.97 12.31 -3.58
C ASP A 107 -5.85 13.36 -3.81
N ALA A 108 -5.71 13.81 -5.05
CA ALA A 108 -4.71 14.81 -5.44
C ALA A 108 -4.86 16.16 -4.70
N ASP A 109 -6.05 16.50 -4.20
CA ASP A 109 -6.30 17.71 -3.40
C ASP A 109 -5.98 17.50 -1.92
N GLY A 110 -5.54 16.29 -1.54
CA GLY A 110 -5.26 15.92 -0.16
C GLY A 110 -6.50 15.60 0.67
N LYS A 111 -7.68 15.48 0.04
CA LYS A 111 -8.89 15.07 0.74
C LYS A 111 -8.80 13.59 1.07
N ARG A 112 -8.98 13.29 2.36
CA ARG A 112 -9.06 11.91 2.88
C ARG A 112 -10.30 11.20 2.36
N LEU A 113 -10.08 10.11 1.64
CA LEU A 113 -11.13 9.23 1.14
C LEU A 113 -11.32 8.00 2.02
N CYS A 114 -10.23 7.50 2.61
CA CYS A 114 -10.23 6.34 3.49
C CYS A 114 -9.04 6.44 4.47
N TYR A 115 -9.17 5.88 5.68
CA TYR A 115 -8.06 5.77 6.61
C TYR A 115 -8.23 4.63 7.61
N ILE A 116 -7.10 4.14 8.10
CA ILE A 116 -6.97 3.08 9.09
C ILE A 116 -6.26 3.64 10.33
N ASN A 117 -6.79 3.30 11.50
CA ASN A 117 -6.22 3.62 12.81
C ASN A 117 -6.67 2.61 13.87
N VAL A 118 -6.39 2.89 15.15
CA VAL A 118 -6.80 2.01 16.26
C VAL A 118 -8.33 1.76 16.36
N GLN A 119 -9.15 2.74 15.95
CA GLN A 119 -10.61 2.68 15.92
C GLN A 119 -11.12 2.09 14.60
N GLN A 120 -10.57 2.52 13.47
CA GLN A 120 -10.87 2.05 12.13
C GLN A 120 -9.86 0.99 11.73
N ARG A 121 -10.10 -0.22 12.23
CA ARG A 121 -9.31 -1.39 11.89
C ARG A 121 -9.52 -1.78 10.41
N PRO A 122 -8.52 -2.38 9.76
CA PRO A 122 -8.71 -2.95 8.44
C PRO A 122 -9.63 -4.19 8.48
N PRO A 123 -10.28 -4.54 7.37
CA PRO A 123 -10.28 -3.81 6.10
C PRO A 123 -11.20 -2.58 6.13
N GLN A 124 -10.85 -1.54 5.37
CA GLN A 124 -11.70 -0.38 5.14
C GLN A 124 -12.07 -0.31 3.65
N THR A 125 -13.35 -0.06 3.36
CA THR A 125 -13.85 0.03 1.99
C THR A 125 -13.67 1.44 1.43
N LEU A 126 -13.09 1.53 0.23
CA LEU A 126 -12.94 2.75 -0.56
C LEU A 126 -13.75 2.61 -1.85
N THR A 127 -14.70 3.51 -2.11
CA THR A 127 -15.47 3.52 -3.37
C THR A 127 -15.12 4.77 -4.17
N LEU A 128 -14.73 4.56 -5.43
CA LEU A 128 -14.43 5.62 -6.40
C LEU A 128 -15.51 5.64 -7.46
N SER A 129 -16.21 6.77 -7.63
CA SER A 129 -17.25 6.93 -8.66
C SER A 129 -16.70 7.23 -10.05
N LYS A 130 -15.41 7.57 -10.14
CA LYS A 130 -14.68 7.88 -11.37
C LYS A 130 -13.20 7.56 -11.17
N ALA A 131 -12.44 7.51 -12.28
CA ALA A 131 -10.99 7.45 -12.21
C ALA A 131 -10.46 8.65 -11.39
N THR A 132 -9.59 8.37 -10.42
CA THR A 132 -9.12 9.35 -9.43
C THR A 132 -7.64 9.16 -9.18
N SER A 133 -6.87 10.25 -9.23
CA SER A 133 -5.46 10.22 -8.81
C SER A 133 -5.36 10.13 -7.29
N LEU A 134 -4.69 9.09 -6.79
CA LEU A 134 -4.61 8.79 -5.36
C LEU A 134 -3.19 8.84 -4.83
N TRP A 135 -3.11 9.01 -3.53
CA TRP A 135 -1.87 8.98 -2.76
C TRP A 135 -2.06 8.12 -1.51
N LEU A 136 -1.02 7.35 -1.18
CA LEU A 136 -0.87 6.72 0.12
C LEU A 136 -0.24 7.73 1.08
N VAL A 137 -0.77 7.85 2.29
CA VAL A 137 -0.21 8.68 3.35
C VAL A 137 0.01 7.83 4.59
N VAL A 138 1.20 7.93 5.19
CA VAL A 138 1.49 7.44 6.54
C VAL A 138 1.88 8.64 7.40
N CYS A 139 1.12 8.93 8.44
CA CYS A 139 1.35 10.11 9.29
C CYS A 139 1.07 9.83 10.77
N GLY A 140 1.56 10.71 11.65
CA GLY A 140 1.31 10.61 13.08
C GLY A 140 -0.16 10.74 13.44
N ALA A 141 -0.65 9.85 14.30
CA ALA A 141 -1.96 9.97 14.93
C ALA A 141 -1.96 11.10 15.97
N ILE A 142 -3.15 11.62 16.31
CA ILE A 142 -3.29 12.66 17.34
C ILE A 142 -2.63 12.23 18.67
N SER A 143 -2.78 10.95 19.03
CA SER A 143 -2.28 10.37 20.28
C SER A 143 -0.76 10.09 20.31
N SER A 144 -0.03 10.28 19.21
CA SER A 144 1.41 10.00 19.13
C SER A 144 2.31 11.22 19.17
N SER A 145 1.75 12.43 19.26
CA SER A 145 2.55 13.67 19.32
C SER A 145 3.66 13.57 20.38
N GLY A 146 4.91 13.70 19.92
CA GLY A 146 6.11 13.65 20.76
C GLY A 146 6.55 12.24 21.18
N LYS A 147 5.96 11.17 20.63
CA LYS A 147 6.31 9.77 20.94
C LYS A 147 7.14 9.16 19.81
N SER A 148 8.02 8.24 20.15
CA SER A 148 8.70 7.43 19.16
C SER A 148 7.75 6.42 18.51
N TYR A 149 8.10 6.00 17.30
CA TYR A 149 7.44 4.96 16.53
C TYR A 149 8.49 4.20 15.74
N ASP A 150 8.43 2.87 15.76
CA ASP A 150 9.39 1.98 15.10
C ASP A 150 8.69 0.65 14.88
N GLN A 151 8.08 0.48 13.69
CA GLN A 151 7.25 -0.69 13.35
C GLN A 151 7.23 -0.93 11.85
N THR A 152 7.04 -2.18 11.46
CA THR A 152 6.85 -2.59 10.06
C THR A 152 5.38 -2.82 9.75
N LEU A 153 4.98 -2.37 8.55
CA LEU A 153 3.61 -2.37 8.05
C LEU A 153 3.52 -3.15 6.75
N HIS A 154 2.41 -3.85 6.57
CA HIS A 154 2.02 -4.56 5.36
C HIS A 154 0.80 -3.88 4.73
N PRO A 155 0.93 -2.63 4.24
CA PRO A 155 -0.19 -1.92 3.67
C PRO A 155 -0.57 -2.52 2.32
N ALA A 156 -1.87 -2.51 2.00
CA ALA A 156 -2.36 -2.92 0.70
C ALA A 156 -3.64 -2.20 0.29
N LEU A 157 -3.81 -2.12 -1.03
CA LEU A 157 -5.03 -1.66 -1.70
C LEU A 157 -5.39 -2.71 -2.75
N TYR A 158 -6.53 -3.38 -2.56
CA TYR A 158 -7.01 -4.44 -3.45
C TYR A 158 -8.36 -4.06 -4.06
N VAL A 159 -8.68 -4.62 -5.22
CA VAL A 159 -10.06 -4.60 -5.74
C VAL A 159 -10.91 -5.50 -4.83
N SER A 160 -12.10 -5.04 -4.43
CA SER A 160 -12.86 -5.70 -3.35
C SER A 160 -13.34 -7.12 -3.66
N ASP A 161 -13.49 -7.47 -4.93
CA ASP A 161 -13.90 -8.79 -5.39
C ASP A 161 -12.71 -9.72 -5.72
N ASP A 162 -11.46 -9.23 -5.58
CA ASP A 162 -10.21 -9.98 -5.80
C ASP A 162 -9.18 -9.68 -4.69
N VAL A 163 -9.62 -9.82 -3.44
CA VAL A 163 -8.74 -9.69 -2.26
C VAL A 163 -8.00 -11.02 -2.04
N PRO A 164 -6.66 -11.03 -1.99
CA PRO A 164 -5.90 -12.23 -1.72
C PRO A 164 -6.10 -12.72 -0.28
N THR A 165 -5.95 -14.03 -0.07
CA THR A 165 -6.03 -14.64 1.28
C THR A 165 -4.77 -14.39 2.12
N ALA A 166 -3.68 -13.95 1.50
CA ALA A 166 -2.42 -13.58 2.14
C ALA A 166 -1.97 -12.23 1.59
N TRP A 167 -1.16 -11.50 2.35
CA TRP A 167 -0.62 -10.21 1.88
C TRP A 167 0.31 -10.42 0.67
N GLU A 168 0.21 -9.53 -0.31
CA GLU A 168 1.06 -9.51 -1.49
C GLU A 168 1.92 -8.24 -1.52
N LYS A 169 3.21 -8.44 -1.79
CA LYS A 169 4.15 -7.37 -2.08
C LYS A 169 3.63 -6.51 -3.24
N PRO A 170 3.56 -5.17 -3.11
CA PRO A 170 3.26 -4.30 -4.24
C PRO A 170 4.40 -4.30 -5.26
N ASN A 171 4.08 -4.04 -6.52
CA ASN A 171 5.11 -3.99 -7.57
C ASN A 171 6.08 -2.81 -7.39
N GLY A 172 5.58 -1.67 -6.90
CA GLY A 172 6.38 -0.47 -6.69
C GLY A 172 6.84 -0.33 -5.24
N THR A 173 8.01 -0.90 -4.89
CA THR A 173 8.62 -0.73 -3.55
C THR A 173 9.88 0.13 -3.54
N SER A 174 10.09 0.93 -4.59
CA SER A 174 11.23 1.84 -4.75
C SER A 174 10.80 3.28 -5.02
N VAL A 175 9.53 3.61 -4.78
CA VAL A 175 9.01 4.97 -4.98
C VAL A 175 9.44 5.83 -3.81
N GLU A 176 10.25 6.85 -4.07
CA GLU A 176 10.70 7.75 -3.00
C GLU A 176 9.52 8.50 -2.39
N GLY A 177 9.47 8.51 -1.06
CA GLY A 177 8.40 9.20 -0.32
C GLY A 177 8.68 10.68 -0.19
N GLU A 178 7.62 11.49 -0.29
CA GLU A 178 7.72 12.94 -0.14
C GLU A 178 7.02 13.44 1.13
N GLY A 179 7.31 14.70 1.47
CA GLY A 179 6.67 15.39 2.59
C GLY A 179 5.17 15.44 2.44
N GLY A 180 4.48 14.92 3.43
CA GLY A 180 3.03 14.84 3.43
C GLY A 180 2.46 14.84 4.83
N GLY A 181 1.21 14.43 4.90
CA GLY A 181 0.49 14.49 6.14
C GLY A 181 -1.00 14.56 5.91
N MET A 182 -1.71 14.66 7.01
CA MET A 182 -3.15 14.78 7.04
C MET A 182 -3.47 15.73 8.17
N MET A 183 -4.19 16.81 7.89
CA MET A 183 -4.63 17.66 8.99
C MET A 183 -5.46 16.83 9.99
N PRO A 184 -5.23 16.97 11.30
CA PRO A 184 -5.97 16.25 12.33
C PRO A 184 -7.48 16.51 12.26
#